data_AF-A0A6N7HLY0-F1
#
_entry.id   AF-A0A6N7HLY0-F1
#
_cell.length_a   1.000
_cell.length_b   1.000
_cell.length_c   1.000
_cell.angle_alpha   90.00
_cell.angle_beta   90.00
_cell.angle_gamma   90.00
#
_symmetry.space_group_name_H-M   'P 1'
#
loop_
_entity.id
_entity.type
_entity.pdbx_description
1 polymer ?
#
loop_
_entity_poly.entity_id
_entity_poly.type
_entity_poly.pdbx_seq_one_letter_code
_entity_poly.pdbx_strand_id
1 'polypeptide(L)'
;MLSREQVHHDKQFDILGPVERGRLEWADIREIGEVLAGQAPGRGSADEITVFANNTGMGLQFAAVCARALALAEQRDLGHIVPTDWFLEETSP
;
A
#
# COMPACT_ATOMS: atom_id res chain seq x y z
N MET A 1 -0.62 1.07 2.38
CA MET A 1 -0.29 -0.19 3.08
C MET A 1 1.15 -0.07 3.56
N LEU A 2 1.50 -0.56 4.75
CA LEU A 2 2.86 -0.46 5.29
C LEU A 2 3.58 -1.80 5.07
N SER A 3 4.86 -1.74 4.69
CA SER A 3 5.81 -2.87 4.68
C SER A 3 7.08 -2.44 5.39
N ARG A 4 7.63 -3.27 6.27
CA ARG A 4 8.89 -2.97 6.98
C ARG A 4 10.05 -2.73 6.03
N GLU A 5 10.10 -3.46 4.91
CA GLU A 5 11.11 -3.26 3.87
C GLU A 5 10.97 -1.87 3.24
N GLN A 6 9.73 -1.49 2.91
CA GLN A 6 9.45 -0.20 2.29
C GLN A 6 9.72 0.98 3.24
N VAL A 7 9.45 0.81 4.54
CA VAL A 7 9.78 1.82 5.57
C VAL A 7 11.28 2.18 5.52
N HIS A 8 12.15 1.18 5.38
CA HIS A 8 13.59 1.38 5.26
C HIS A 8 13.96 2.01 3.90
N HIS A 9 13.39 1.51 2.81
CA HIS A 9 13.68 2.01 1.46
C HIS A 9 13.32 3.51 1.32
N ASP A 10 12.11 3.87 1.76
CA ASP A 10 11.58 5.23 1.62
C ASP A 10 12.03 6.18 2.74
N LYS A 11 12.82 5.67 3.70
CA LYS A 11 13.29 6.41 4.87
C LYS A 11 12.15 7.09 5.65
N GLN A 12 11.06 6.36 5.90
CA GLN A 12 9.89 6.90 6.59
C GLN A 12 10.24 7.26 8.05
N PHE A 13 10.52 8.54 8.29
CA PHE A 13 11.08 9.02 9.56
C PHE A 13 10.13 8.90 10.75
N ASP A 14 8.82 8.93 10.52
CA ASP A 14 7.81 8.76 11.56
C ASP A 14 7.80 7.35 12.17
N ILE A 15 8.37 6.37 11.45
CA ILE A 15 8.50 4.98 11.90
C ILE A 15 9.95 4.63 12.21
N LEU A 16 10.88 4.91 11.29
CA LEU A 16 12.32 4.68 11.49
C LEU A 16 12.85 5.50 12.66
N GLY A 17 12.47 6.78 12.76
CA GLY A 17 13.01 7.67 13.79
C GLY A 17 12.76 7.15 15.21
N PRO A 18 11.53 6.75 15.60
CA PRO A 18 11.28 6.08 16.88
C PRO A 18 12.03 4.76 17.07
N VAL A 19 12.13 3.92 16.04
CA VAL A 19 12.81 2.62 16.11
C VAL A 19 14.31 2.78 16.29
N GLU A 20 14.97 3.61 15.49
CA GLU A 20 16.42 3.89 15.58
C GLU A 20 16.81 4.52 16.92
N ARG A 21 15.91 5.28 17.54
CA ARG A 21 16.10 5.87 18.88
C ARG A 21 15.76 4.90 20.02
N GLY A 22 15.41 3.65 19.73
CA GLY A 22 15.03 2.64 20.72
C GLY A 22 13.77 2.99 21.52
N ARG A 23 12.87 3.80 20.93
CA ARG A 23 11.57 4.15 21.57
C ARG A 23 10.46 3.16 21.21
N LEU A 24 10.65 2.40 20.13
CA LEU A 24 9.78 1.33 19.66
C LEU A 24 10.65 0.20 19.10
N GLU A 25 10.21 -1.04 19.24
CA GLU A 25 10.80 -2.18 18.56
C GLU A 25 10.00 -2.54 17.31
N TRP A 26 10.63 -3.17 16.32
CA TRP A 26 9.90 -3.68 15.14
C TRP A 26 8.79 -4.68 15.49
N ALA A 27 8.91 -5.36 16.64
CA ALA A 27 7.89 -6.26 17.16
C ALA A 27 6.62 -5.54 17.64
N ASP A 28 6.72 -4.25 17.98
CA ASP A 28 5.60 -3.39 18.38
C ASP A 28 4.80 -2.88 17.16
N ILE A 29 5.39 -2.98 15.96
CA ILE A 29 4.81 -2.49 14.72
C ILE A 29 4.30 -3.68 13.89
N ARG A 30 3.00 -3.63 13.56
CA ARG A 30 2.32 -4.65 12.75
C ARG A 30 2.05 -4.15 11.35
N GLU A 31 2.22 -5.01 10.35
CA GLU A 31 1.80 -4.68 9.00
C GLU A 31 0.29 -4.87 8.86
N ILE A 32 -0.37 -3.94 8.17
CA ILE A 32 -1.82 -4.03 8.00
C ILE A 32 -2.25 -5.29 7.24
N GLY A 33 -1.39 -5.83 6.36
CA GLY A 33 -1.64 -7.09 5.67
C GLY A 33 -1.75 -8.28 6.63
N GLU A 34 -0.88 -8.35 7.65
CA GLU A 34 -0.90 -9.39 8.68
C GLU A 34 -2.18 -9.29 9.53
N VAL A 35 -2.61 -8.08 9.87
CA VAL A 35 -3.85 -7.84 10.62
C VAL A 35 -5.08 -8.28 9.81
N LEU A 36 -5.14 -7.88 8.53
CA LEU A 36 -6.24 -8.26 7.63
C LEU A 36 -6.30 -9.76 7.36
N ALA A 37 -5.15 -10.44 7.34
CA ALA A 37 -5.05 -11.89 7.17
C ALA A 37 -5.30 -12.68 8.48
N GLY A 38 -5.53 -12.00 9.61
CA GLY A 38 -5.69 -12.64 10.92
C GLY A 38 -4.40 -13.22 11.51
N GLN A 39 -3.24 -12.83 10.98
CA GLN A 39 -1.91 -13.28 11.41
C GLN A 39 -1.35 -12.41 12.55
N ALA A 40 -1.86 -11.19 12.69
CA ALA A 40 -1.53 -10.28 13.79
C ALA A 40 -2.82 -9.75 14.44
N PRO A 41 -2.83 -9.50 15.76
CA PRO A 41 -3.98 -8.90 16.41
C PRO A 41 -4.20 -7.47 15.91
N GLY A 42 -5.47 -7.11 15.70
CA GLY A 42 -5.88 -5.73 15.54
C GLY A 42 -6.04 -5.03 16.90
N ARG A 43 -6.81 -3.94 16.92
CA ARG A 43 -7.16 -3.22 18.14
C ARG A 43 -7.98 -4.11 19.09
N GLY A 44 -7.52 -4.26 20.32
CA GLY A 44 -8.08 -5.20 21.31
C GLY A 44 -9.06 -4.58 22.31
N SER A 45 -8.98 -3.28 22.59
CA SER A 45 -9.85 -2.63 23.59
C SER A 45 -10.14 -1.16 23.27
N ALA A 46 -11.13 -0.57 23.97
CA ALA A 46 -11.54 0.83 23.80
C ALA A 46 -10.51 1.84 24.30
N ASP A 47 -9.61 1.44 25.21
CA ASP A 47 -8.60 2.33 25.81
C ASP A 47 -7.30 2.37 25.00
N GLU A 48 -7.12 1.44 24.04
CA GLU A 48 -5.96 1.42 23.16
C GLU A 48 -6.00 2.55 22.12
N ILE A 49 -4.86 3.24 22.01
CA ILE A 49 -4.56 4.21 20.97
C ILE A 49 -3.80 3.48 19.85
N THR A 50 -4.30 3.55 18.63
CA THR A 50 -3.65 2.96 17.45
C THR A 50 -3.27 4.04 16.46
N VAL A 51 -2.10 3.89 15.83
CA VAL A 51 -1.61 4.79 14.79
C VAL A 51 -1.44 3.97 13.51
N PHE A 52 -2.12 4.40 12.44
CA PHE A 52 -1.91 3.85 11.11
C PHE A 52 -1.03 4.80 10.30
N ALA A 53 0.27 4.49 10.24
CA ALA A 53 1.22 5.25 9.44
C ALA A 53 1.18 4.75 7.98
N ASN A 54 0.67 5.58 7.07
CA ASN A 54 0.44 5.22 5.66
C ASN A 54 0.95 6.33 4.74
N ASN A 55 2.23 6.66 4.88
CA ASN A 55 2.72 7.94 4.36
C ASN A 55 3.24 7.88 2.92
N THR A 56 3.72 6.71 2.45
CA THR A 56 4.18 6.60 1.05
C THR A 56 3.12 5.98 0.13
N GLY A 57 2.20 5.16 0.65
CA GLY A 57 1.34 4.32 -0.18
C GLY A 57 2.15 3.28 -0.97
N MET A 58 1.58 2.10 -1.21
CA MET A 58 2.25 1.08 -2.03
C MET A 58 1.57 1.00 -3.39
N GLY A 59 2.34 0.90 -4.48
CA GLY A 59 1.82 0.71 -5.84
C GLY A 59 0.80 -0.43 -5.93
N LEU A 60 0.99 -1.48 -5.14
CA LEU A 60 0.08 -2.62 -5.04
C LEU A 60 -1.36 -2.24 -4.71
N GLN A 61 -1.58 -1.28 -3.81
CA GLN A 61 -2.93 -0.87 -3.40
C GLN A 61 -3.68 -0.21 -4.57
N PHE A 62 -2.95 0.53 -5.41
CA PHE A 62 -3.50 1.16 -6.61
C PHE A 62 -3.80 0.10 -7.67
N ALA A 63 -2.87 -0.83 -7.92
CA ALA A 63 -3.09 -1.92 -8.86
C ALA A 63 -4.35 -2.75 -8.51
N ALA A 64 -4.53 -3.09 -7.23
CA ALA A 64 -5.70 -3.83 -6.76
C ALA A 64 -7.02 -3.07 -7.00
N VAL A 65 -7.07 -1.78 -6.67
CA VAL A 65 -8.26 -0.95 -6.87
C VAL A 65 -8.52 -0.70 -8.35
N CYS A 66 -7.49 -0.39 -9.14
CA CYS A 66 -7.60 -0.14 -10.57
C CYS A 66 -8.10 -1.38 -11.32
N ALA A 67 -7.59 -2.57 -11.00
CA ALA A 67 -8.07 -3.82 -11.60
C ALA A 67 -9.57 -4.05 -11.32
N ARG A 68 -10.01 -3.80 -10.07
CA ARG A 68 -11.43 -3.91 -9.70
C ARG A 68 -12.29 -2.85 -10.40
N ALA A 69 -11.81 -1.62 -10.45
CA ALA A 69 -12.51 -0.51 -11.09
C ALA A 69 -12.69 -0.77 -12.60
N LEU A 70 -11.63 -1.24 -13.27
CA LEU A 70 -11.66 -1.61 -14.69
C LEU A 70 -12.69 -2.72 -14.96
N ALA A 71 -12.64 -3.82 -14.22
CA ALA A 71 -13.60 -4.92 -14.40
C ALA A 71 -15.05 -4.48 -14.20
N LEU A 72 -15.31 -3.57 -13.26
CA LEU A 72 -16.65 -3.00 -13.05
C LEU A 72 -17.08 -2.03 -14.16
N ALA A 73 -16.13 -1.28 -14.73
CA ALA A 73 -16.39 -0.39 -15.85
C ALA A 73 -16.77 -1.21 -17.10
N GLU A 74 -16.03 -2.28 -17.39
CA GLU A 74 -16.31 -3.21 -18.51
C GLU A 74 -17.70 -3.85 -18.37
N GLN A 75 -18.06 -4.31 -17.16
CA GLN A 75 -19.39 -4.89 -16.90
C GLN A 75 -20.55 -3.91 -17.07
N ARG A 76 -20.28 -2.60 -17.00
CA ARG A 76 -21.28 -1.53 -17.07
C ARG A 76 -21.20 -0.72 -18.36
N ASP A 77 -20.36 -1.15 -19.30
CA ASP A 77 -20.12 -0.43 -20.56
C ASP A 77 -19.71 1.04 -20.33
N LEU A 78 -18.77 1.25 -19.40
CA LEU A 78 -18.25 2.58 -19.04
C LEU A 78 -16.83 2.78 -19.56
N GLY A 79 -16.55 3.99 -20.05
CA GLY A 79 -15.21 4.41 -20.52
C GLY A 79 -15.06 4.37 -22.05
N HIS A 80 -13.83 4.54 -22.52
CA HIS A 80 -13.50 4.51 -23.95
C HIS A 80 -12.22 3.69 -24.16
N ILE A 81 -12.24 2.81 -25.16
CA ILE A 81 -11.03 2.14 -25.64
C ILE A 81 -10.21 3.15 -26.44
N VAL A 82 -8.98 3.37 -26.02
CA VAL A 82 -8.02 4.18 -26.78
C VAL A 82 -7.15 3.23 -27.62
N PRO A 83 -6.93 3.51 -28.91
CA PRO A 83 -6.10 2.66 -29.76
C PRO A 83 -4.67 2.52 -29.21
N THR A 84 -4.16 1.29 -29.12
CA THR A 84 -2.84 1.00 -28.53
C THR A 84 -1.70 1.63 -29.33
N ASP A 85 -1.85 1.71 -30.64
CA ASP A 85 -0.91 2.33 -31.58
C ASP A 85 -0.62 3.81 -31.27
N TRP A 86 -1.50 4.51 -30.56
CA TRP A 86 -1.23 5.88 -30.11
C TRP A 86 -0.11 5.97 -29.07
N PHE A 87 0.24 4.86 -28.41
CA PHE A 87 1.22 4.80 -27.33
C PHE A 87 2.48 4.01 -27.69
N LEU A 88 2.63 3.61 -28.95
CA LEU A 88 3.81 2.89 -29.44
C LEU A 88 4.71 3.84 -30.24
N GLU A 89 6.02 3.74 -30.04
CA GLU A 89 7.04 4.39 -30.88
C GLU A 89 7.74 3.33 -31.73
N GLU A 90 7.89 3.59 -33.03
CA GLU A 90 8.72 2.74 -33.90
C GLU A 90 10.20 3.04 -33.62
N THR A 91 10.87 2.15 -32.88
CA THR A 91 12.33 2.23 -32.74
C THR A 91 12.98 1.83 -34.06
N SER A 92 13.78 2.71 -34.66
CA SER A 92 14.66 2.33 -35.78
C SER A 92 15.62 1.19 -35.35
N PRO A 93 15.90 0.23 -36.24
CA PRO A 93 16.73 -0.94 -35.92
C PRO A 93 18.17 -0.61 -35.49
#